data_AF-F0G270-F1
#
_entry.id   AF-F0G270-F1
#
_cell.length_a   1.000
_cell.length_b   1.000
_cell.length_c   1.000
_cell.angle_alpha   90.00
_cell.angle_beta   90.00
_cell.angle_gamma   90.00
#
_symmetry.space_group_name_H-M   'P 1'
#
loop_
_entity.id
_entity.type
_entity.pdbx_description
1 polymer ?
#
loop_
_entity_poly.entity_id
_entity_poly.type
_entity_poly.pdbx_seq_one_letter_code
_entity_poly.pdbx_strand_id
1 'polypeptide(L)' 'MRLIDWNIQWGRDADGVVDLGRTIAAARALADFDVLCLQEVTRGFGALPGGPGADQFAELAALLPGYTIFDAIGADLPPA' A
#
# COMPACT_ATOMS: atom_id res chain seq x y z
N MET A 1 -13.27 -12.70 -12.28
CA MET A 1 -11.99 -12.49 -11.61
C MET A 1 -11.41 -11.17 -12.09
N ARG A 2 -11.21 -10.21 -11.18
CA ARG A 2 -10.63 -8.89 -11.44
C ARG A 2 -9.40 -8.73 -10.57
N LEU A 3 -8.27 -8.46 -11.22
CA LEU A 3 -6.99 -8.22 -10.57
C LEU A 3 -6.56 -6.79 -10.85
N ILE A 4 -6.12 -6.10 -9.80
CA ILE A 4 -5.41 -4.81 -9.90
C ILE A 4 -3.97 -5.05 -9.47
N ASP A 5 -3.03 -4.53 -10.25
CA ASP A 5 -1.61 -4.50 -9.92
C ASP A 5 -1.16 -3.04 -9.91
N TRP A 6 -0.67 -2.55 -8.78
CA TRP A 6 -0.42 -1.13 -8.57
C TRP A 6 0.75 -0.85 -7.64
N ASN A 7 1.76 -0.16 -8.16
CA ASN A 7 2.74 0.54 -7.36
C ASN A 7 2.14 1.84 -6.79
N ILE A 8 1.94 1.90 -5.47
CA ILE A 8 1.19 2.97 -4.80
C ILE A 8 2.06 4.07 -4.19
N GLN A 9 3.39 4.00 -4.34
CA GLN A 9 4.31 4.95 -3.72
C GLN A 9 4.01 5.17 -2.23
N TRP A 10 3.90 4.08 -1.45
CA TRP A 10 3.49 4.05 -0.03
C TRP A 10 2.23 4.87 0.30
N GLY A 11 1.33 5.05 -0.66
CA GLY A 11 0.10 5.84 -0.52
C GLY A 11 0.30 7.36 -0.65
N ARG A 12 1.49 7.81 -1.06
CA ARG A 12 1.84 9.22 -1.22
C ARG A 12 1.31 9.76 -2.56
N ASP A 13 0.58 10.87 -2.52
CA ASP A 13 0.15 11.58 -3.73
C ASP A 13 1.20 12.58 -4.25
N ALA A 14 0.85 13.25 -5.34
CA ALA A 14 1.69 14.28 -5.96
C ALA A 14 1.91 15.52 -5.06
N ASP A 15 1.01 15.76 -4.10
CA ASP A 15 1.12 16.82 -3.09
C ASP A 15 1.97 16.38 -1.88
N GLY A 16 2.38 15.11 -1.84
CA GLY A 16 3.25 14.54 -0.81
C GLY A 16 2.50 13.99 0.40
N VAL A 17 1.17 13.90 0.36
CA VAL A 17 0.33 13.39 1.46
C VAL A 17 0.23 11.87 1.37
N VAL A 18 0.56 11.18 2.46
CA VAL A 18 0.37 9.73 2.57
C VAL A 18 -1.03 9.42 3.09
N ASP A 19 -1.82 8.71 2.28
CA ASP A 19 -3.17 8.25 2.64
C ASP A 19 -3.50 6.92 1.92
N LEU A 20 -3.46 5.83 2.68
CA LEU A 20 -3.83 4.49 2.18
C LEU A 20 -5.33 4.33 2.01
N GLY A 21 -6.16 5.03 2.80
CA GLY A 21 -7.61 4.99 2.66
C GLY A 21 -8.05 5.53 1.30
N ARG A 22 -7.47 6.65 0.87
CA ARG A 22 -7.63 7.21 -0.48
C ARG A 22 -7.19 6.24 -1.55
N THR A 23 -6.05 5.58 -1.36
CA THR A 23 -5.51 4.58 -2.30
C THR A 23 -6.48 3.41 -2.49
N ILE A 24 -7.03 2.87 -1.39
CA ILE A 24 -8.03 1.79 -1.44
C ILE A 24 -9.35 2.26 -2.07
N ALA A 25 -9.80 3.48 -1.77
CA ALA A 25 -10.98 4.04 -2.41
C ALA A 25 -10.82 4.15 -3.93
N ALA A 26 -9.63 4.58 -4.40
CA ALA A 26 -9.32 4.63 -5.82
C ALA A 26 -9.28 3.23 -6.47
N ALA A 27 -8.68 2.24 -5.80
CA ALA A 27 -8.68 0.86 -6.29
C ALA A 27 -10.10 0.29 -6.46
N ARG A 28 -10.99 0.54 -5.48
CA ARG A 28 -12.41 0.12 -5.55
C ARG A 28 -13.20 0.85 -6.65
N ALA A 29 -12.89 2.12 -6.88
CA ALA A 29 -13.50 2.88 -7.97
C ALA A 29 -13.07 2.36 -9.36
N LEU A 30 -11.84 1.85 -9.48
CA LEU A 30 -11.35 1.24 -10.71
C LEU A 30 -12.03 -0.10 -11.00
N ALA A 31 -12.12 -0.97 -9.99
CA ALA A 31 -12.87 -2.21 -10.06
C ALA A 31 -13.18 -2.74 -8.65
N ASP A 32 -14.30 -3.46 -8.53
CA ASP A 32 -14.53 -4.34 -7.39
C ASP A 32 -13.64 -5.60 -7.55
N PHE A 33 -12.42 -5.50 -7.01
CA PHE A 33 -11.32 -6.43 -7.25
C PHE A 33 -11.42 -7.68 -6.38
N ASP A 34 -11.06 -8.83 -6.96
CA ASP A 34 -10.90 -10.08 -6.23
C ASP A 34 -9.47 -10.18 -5.65
N VAL A 35 -8.48 -9.63 -6.36
CA VAL A 35 -7.06 -9.61 -5.97
C VAL A 35 -6.49 -8.22 -6.19
N LEU A 36 -5.78 -7.70 -5.19
CA LEU A 36 -5.05 -6.44 -5.24
C LEU A 36 -3.57 -6.70 -4.95
N CYS A 37 -2.72 -6.51 -5.94
CA CYS A 37 -1.27 -6.59 -5.84
C CYS A 37 -0.71 -5.18 -5.67
N LEU A 38 0.04 -4.94 -4.58
CA LEU A 38 0.61 -3.64 -4.26
C LEU A 38 2.13 -3.69 -4.22
N GLN A 39 2.78 -2.67 -4.80
CA GLN A 39 4.21 -2.40 -4.62
C GLN A 39 4.44 -1.06 -3.93
N GLU A 40 5.67 -0.87 -3.43
CA GLU A 40 6.07 0.27 -2.59
C GLU A 40 5.21 0.42 -1.32
N VAL A 41 4.83 -0.70 -0.72
CA VAL A 41 4.25 -0.74 0.63
C VAL A 41 5.39 -0.78 1.65
N THR A 42 5.25 -0.06 2.76
CA THR A 42 6.35 0.14 3.72
C THR A 42 6.02 -0.35 5.14
N ARG A 43 7.05 -0.85 5.83
CA ARG A 43 7.04 -1.16 7.27
C ARG A 43 8.39 -0.73 7.84
N GLY A 44 8.38 0.18 8.82
CA GLY A 44 9.61 0.73 9.42
C GLY A 44 10.32 1.83 8.62
N PHE A 45 9.75 2.33 7.53
CA PHE A 45 10.35 3.41 6.70
C PHE A 45 9.77 4.80 7.00
N GLY A 46 9.55 5.13 8.28
CA GLY A 46 8.92 6.39 8.69
C GLY A 46 9.70 7.67 8.29
N ALA A 47 10.96 7.54 7.87
CA ALA A 47 11.76 8.65 7.35
C ALA A 47 11.45 9.02 5.88
N LEU A 48 10.62 8.24 5.17
CA LEU A 48 10.23 8.55 3.80
C LEU A 48 9.36 9.82 3.74
N PRO A 49 9.38 10.55 2.60
CA PRO A 49 8.54 11.74 2.41
C PRO A 49 7.06 11.46 2.68
N GLY A 50 6.42 12.38 3.40
CA GLY A 50 5.03 12.25 3.83
C GLY A 50 4.83 11.40 5.09
N GLY A 51 5.90 10.78 5.61
CA GLY A 51 5.89 10.08 6.90
C GLY A 51 4.90 8.91 6.95
N PRO A 52 5.13 7.83 6.18
CA PRO A 52 4.24 6.68 6.21
C PRO A 52 4.18 6.06 7.60
N GLY A 53 3.07 5.36 7.88
CA GLY A 53 2.87 4.67 9.14
C GLY A 53 3.90 3.57 9.39
N ALA A 54 3.93 3.10 10.65
CA ALA A 54 4.94 2.14 11.08
C ALA A 54 4.81 0.77 10.39
N ASP A 55 3.59 0.38 9.99
CA ASP A 55 3.28 -0.90 9.36
C ASP A 55 2.07 -0.78 8.42
N GLN A 56 2.34 -0.47 7.15
CA GLN A 56 1.27 -0.30 6.17
C GLN A 56 0.54 -1.61 5.84
N PHE A 57 1.12 -2.78 6.09
CA PHE A 57 0.40 -4.05 5.91
C PHE A 57 -0.73 -4.18 6.93
N ALA A 58 -0.49 -3.77 8.19
CA ALA A 58 -1.52 -3.74 9.22
C ALA A 58 -2.61 -2.69 8.91
N GLU A 59 -2.22 -1.53 8.40
CA GLU A 59 -3.16 -0.49 7.95
C GLU A 59 -4.03 -0.98 6.79
N LEU A 60 -3.43 -1.65 5.79
CA LEU A 60 -4.15 -2.26 4.68
C LEU A 60 -5.11 -3.36 5.13
N ALA A 61 -4.71 -4.20 6.09
CA ALA A 61 -5.58 -5.22 6.68
C ALA A 61 -6.81 -4.58 7.36
N ALA A 62 -6.63 -3.45 8.04
CA ALA A 62 -7.73 -2.71 8.65
C ALA A 62 -8.67 -2.06 7.60
N LEU A 63 -8.12 -1.59 6.48
CA LEU A 63 -8.88 -0.97 5.38
C LEU A 63 -9.61 -1.97 4.48
N LEU A 64 -9.21 -3.24 4.48
CA LEU A 64 -9.75 -4.29 3.62
C LEU A 64 -10.34 -5.46 4.44
N PRO A 65 -11.35 -5.20 5.29
CA PRO A 65 -12.02 -6.28 5.99
C PRO A 65 -12.60 -7.29 4.98
N GLY A 66 -12.36 -8.58 5.22
CA GLY A 66 -12.76 -9.66 4.33
C GLY A 66 -11.71 -10.10 3.31
N TYR A 67 -10.58 -9.37 3.19
CA TYR A 67 -9.42 -9.81 2.43
C TYR A 67 -8.39 -10.46 3.35
N THR A 68 -7.62 -11.41 2.81
CA THR A 68 -6.42 -11.94 3.46
C THR A 68 -5.21 -11.21 2.91
N ILE A 69 -4.40 -10.62 3.79
CA ILE A 69 -3.15 -9.97 3.40
C ILE A 69 -2.04 -11.02 3.32
N PHE A 70 -1.27 -10.99 2.23
CA PHE A 70 -0.08 -11.81 2.04
C PHE A 70 1.13 -10.89 1.90
N ASP A 71 2.05 -10.96 2.87
CA ASP A 71 3.26 -10.14 2.89
C ASP A 71 4.34 -10.78 2.02
N ALA A 72 4.81 -10.06 1.00
CA ALA A 72 6.00 -10.40 0.22
C ALA A 72 7.02 -9.26 0.36
N ILE A 73 8.01 -9.44 1.24
CA ILE A 73 8.95 -8.38 1.59
C ILE A 73 10.16 -8.40 0.67
N GLY A 74 10.37 -7.29 -0.04
CA GLY A 74 11.58 -7.02 -0.81
C GLY A 74 11.86 -5.52 -0.81
N ALA A 75 13.09 -5.14 -0.52
CA ALA A 75 13.56 -3.75 -0.58
C ALA A 75 14.94 -3.74 -1.22
N ASP A 76 15.14 -2.85 -2.18
CA ASP A 76 16.47 -2.58 -2.74
C ASP A 76 17.16 -1.59 -1.80
N LEU A 77 17.95 -2.13 -0.87
CA LEU A 77 18.69 -1.36 0.12
C LEU A 77 20.19 -1.47 -0.18
N PRO A 78 20.98 -0.41 0.10
CA PRO A 78 22.43 -0.52 0.09
C PRO A 78 22.88 -1.68 0.99
N PRO A 79 24.02 -2.33 0.68
CA PRO A 79 24.60 -3.32 1.58
C PRO A 79 24.82 -2.71 2.97
N ALA A 80 24.56 -3.53 3.99
CA ALA A 80 24.73 -3.18 5.39
C ALA A 80 26.19 -2.91 5.78
#